data_AF-A0A947F2Q9-F1
#
_entry.id   AF-A0A947F2Q9-F1
#
_cell.length_a   1.000
_cell.length_b   1.000
_cell.length_c   1.000
_cell.angle_alpha   90.00
_cell.angle_beta   90.00
_cell.angle_gamma   90.00
#
_symmetry.space_group_name_H-M   'P 1'
#
loop_
_entity.id
_entity.type
_entity.pdbx_description
1 polymer ?
#
loop_
_entity_poly.entity_id
_entity_poly.type
_entity_poly.pdbx_seq_one_letter_code
_entity_poly.pdbx_strand_id
1 'polypeptide(L)'
;MLLPLIDQSNSPLLPENLKLLISSYLSAKRHSVTLIDTPSMHNGSETAVASSWLSTEERIQFERYSFEKRRLEWLSGRICAKQAVLQLLDEQGSSKTFRPEDIVIYNSPSGRPFVQTSSLPVSFEDIDISISHSHGKAAGLAGHGYCGIDIQYLNGALFKVRDRYCSDIEMAILNDVSADELVQLGLLWVAKEAIRKCLSVIKIAGFLEMRLDQVSEEQEFHVLHFQPDLSFARTGPLSVLTHFDGSYAIAFCTISRETLDARAA
;
A
#
# COMPACT_ATOMS: atom_id res chain seq x y z
N MET A 1 10.01 26.55 9.08
CA MET A 1 10.73 25.52 9.87
C MET A 1 10.07 24.21 9.49
N LEU A 2 10.71 23.43 8.61
CA LEU A 2 10.23 22.10 8.23
C LEU A 2 10.10 21.29 9.52
N LEU A 3 8.88 20.86 9.88
CA LEU A 3 8.74 19.80 10.88
C LEU A 3 9.65 18.66 10.45
N PRO A 4 10.31 17.95 11.38
CA PRO A 4 11.19 16.87 11.00
C PRO A 4 10.36 15.92 10.13
N LEU A 5 10.66 15.94 8.84
CA LEU A 5 10.37 14.84 7.94
C LEU A 5 10.75 13.61 8.76
N ILE A 6 9.81 12.68 8.94
CA ILE A 6 10.17 11.36 9.44
C ILE A 6 11.14 10.87 8.36
N ASP A 7 12.44 11.03 8.61
CA ASP A 7 13.48 10.72 7.64
C ASP A 7 13.48 9.20 7.48
N GLN A 8 12.94 8.78 6.34
CA GLN A 8 12.68 7.39 5.95
C GLN A 8 13.58 7.00 4.77
N SER A 9 14.72 7.68 4.63
CA SER A 9 15.60 7.51 3.47
C SER A 9 16.31 6.15 3.41
N ASN A 10 16.24 5.31 4.45
CA ASN A 10 16.89 3.99 4.44
C ASN A 10 16.21 2.98 5.39
N SER A 11 14.92 2.70 5.19
CA SER A 11 14.33 1.51 5.81
C SER A 11 14.83 0.28 5.07
N PRO A 12 15.43 -0.73 5.73
CA PRO A 12 15.84 -1.96 5.06
C PRO A 12 14.65 -2.69 4.41
N LEU A 13 13.42 -2.49 4.91
CA LEU A 13 12.19 -3.05 4.30
C LEU A 13 11.78 -2.33 3.00
N LEU A 14 12.21 -1.08 2.80
CA LEU A 14 11.96 -0.29 1.60
C LEU A 14 13.25 0.43 1.15
N PRO A 15 14.26 -0.32 0.69
CA PRO A 15 15.54 0.24 0.28
C PRO A 15 15.41 0.97 -1.07
N GLU A 16 16.38 1.83 -1.40
CA GLU A 16 16.33 2.66 -2.62
C GLU A 16 16.26 1.85 -3.91
N ASN A 17 16.98 0.72 -4.00
CA ASN A 17 16.89 -0.17 -5.16
C ASN A 17 15.49 -0.79 -5.32
N LEU A 18 14.78 -1.08 -4.22
CA LEU A 18 13.37 -1.49 -4.28
C LEU A 18 12.50 -0.36 -4.84
N LYS A 19 12.67 0.88 -4.36
CA LYS A 19 11.92 2.04 -4.87
C LYS A 19 12.12 2.23 -6.38
N LEU A 20 13.35 2.05 -6.86
CA LEU A 20 13.65 2.08 -8.30
C LEU A 20 13.00 0.93 -9.06
N LEU A 21 12.97 -0.28 -8.48
CA LEU A 21 12.34 -1.44 -9.11
C LEU A 21 10.83 -1.28 -9.20
N ILE A 22 10.18 -0.76 -8.15
CA ILE A 22 8.75 -0.40 -8.15
C ILE A 22 8.45 0.48 -9.38
N SER A 23 9.28 1.50 -9.65
CA SER A 23 9.19 2.42 -10.81
C SER A 23 9.26 1.74 -12.18
N SER A 24 9.80 0.53 -12.25
CA SER A 24 9.90 -0.25 -13.48
C SER A 24 8.84 -1.34 -13.62
N TYR A 25 8.31 -1.86 -12.51
CA TYR A 25 7.35 -2.99 -12.50
C TYR A 25 5.90 -2.57 -12.42
N LEU A 26 5.61 -1.44 -11.78
CA LEU A 26 4.23 -1.00 -11.62
C LEU A 26 3.72 -0.42 -12.95
N SER A 27 2.66 -1.03 -13.47
CA SER A 27 2.02 -0.69 -14.76
C SER A 27 1.55 0.76 -14.87
N ALA A 28 1.39 1.46 -13.73
CA ALA A 28 1.10 2.89 -13.69
C ALA A 28 2.39 3.71 -13.86
N LYS A 29 2.46 4.51 -14.94
CA LYS A 29 3.65 5.28 -15.38
C LYS A 29 4.34 6.14 -14.32
N ARG A 30 3.68 6.47 -13.19
CA ARG A 30 4.25 7.19 -12.04
C ARG A 30 3.55 6.74 -10.76
N HIS A 31 4.34 6.50 -9.73
CA HIS A 31 3.86 6.23 -8.38
C HIS A 31 4.87 6.74 -7.36
N SER A 32 4.44 6.83 -6.11
CA SER A 32 5.32 7.07 -4.98
C SER A 32 4.90 6.20 -3.81
N VAL A 33 5.89 5.77 -3.03
CA VAL A 33 5.73 4.93 -1.85
C VAL A 33 6.36 5.61 -0.65
N THR A 34 5.63 5.64 0.44
CA THR A 34 6.14 6.06 1.76
C THR A 34 5.91 4.94 2.75
N LEU A 35 6.97 4.52 3.42
CA LEU A 35 6.90 3.72 4.64
C LEU A 35 7.19 4.66 5.81
N ILE A 36 6.56 4.45 6.97
CA ILE A 36 7.03 4.99 8.25
C ILE A 36 7.06 3.93 9.33
N ASP A 37 8.06 4.00 10.20
CA ASP A 37 7.91 3.49 11.54
C ASP A 37 6.92 4.40 12.25
N THR A 38 5.83 3.82 12.75
CA THR A 38 4.90 4.53 13.62
C THR A 38 5.69 4.91 14.86
N PRO A 39 5.99 6.20 15.08
CA PRO A 39 6.75 6.60 16.24
C PRO A 39 6.00 6.12 17.48
N SER A 40 6.77 5.64 18.46
CA SER A 40 6.30 5.62 19.84
C SER A 40 6.14 7.08 20.24
N MET A 41 5.00 7.70 19.90
CA MET A 41 4.77 9.12 20.17
C MET A 41 4.69 9.32 21.68
N HIS A 42 5.82 9.67 22.30
CA HIS A 42 5.89 9.93 23.72
C HIS A 42 5.19 11.26 24.04
N ASN A 43 4.34 11.27 25.08
CA ASN A 43 3.81 12.47 25.72
C ASN A 43 3.07 13.47 24.79
N GLY A 44 2.12 13.00 23.96
CA GLY A 44 1.14 13.90 23.33
C GLY A 44 1.62 14.67 22.08
N SER A 45 2.78 14.31 21.50
CA SER A 45 3.26 14.89 20.23
C SER A 45 2.32 14.65 19.04
N GLU A 46 1.41 13.68 19.15
CA GLU A 46 0.42 13.32 18.14
C GLU A 46 -0.45 14.51 17.72
N THR A 47 -0.83 15.39 18.65
CA THR A 47 -1.66 16.56 18.34
C THR A 47 -0.90 17.56 17.47
N ALA A 48 0.40 17.74 17.70
CA ALA A 48 1.24 18.62 16.89
C ALA A 48 1.44 18.06 15.47
N VAL A 49 1.69 16.75 15.37
CA VAL A 49 1.80 16.06 14.08
C VAL A 49 0.46 16.10 13.33
N ALA A 50 -0.65 15.78 14.01
CA ALA A 50 -2.00 15.88 13.44
C ALA A 50 -2.30 17.30 12.93
N SER A 51 -1.91 18.33 13.68
CA SER A 51 -2.10 19.74 13.29
C SER A 51 -1.29 20.16 12.07
N SER A 52 -0.25 19.39 11.72
CA SER A 52 0.63 19.70 10.59
C SER A 52 0.32 18.88 9.34
N TRP A 53 -0.29 17.71 9.53
CA TRP A 53 -0.53 16.74 8.46
C TRP A 53 -1.99 16.63 8.07
N LEU A 54 -2.91 16.74 9.01
CA LEU A 54 -4.33 16.47 8.78
C LEU A 54 -5.09 17.73 8.37
N SER A 55 -6.07 17.55 7.49
CA SER A 55 -7.08 18.58 7.21
C SER A 55 -7.98 18.80 8.44
N THR A 56 -8.82 19.84 8.40
CA THR A 56 -9.79 20.10 9.48
C THR A 56 -10.73 18.90 9.70
N GLU A 57 -11.24 18.31 8.63
CA GLU A 57 -12.15 17.16 8.65
C GLU A 57 -11.47 15.92 9.23
N GLU A 58 -10.21 15.68 8.86
CA GLU A 58 -9.42 14.57 9.37
C GLU A 58 -9.07 14.75 10.85
N ARG A 59 -8.84 15.99 11.33
CA ARG A 59 -8.62 16.25 12.77
C ARG A 59 -9.87 15.90 13.59
N ILE A 60 -11.05 16.26 13.10
CA ILE A 60 -12.32 15.89 13.75
C ILE A 60 -12.47 14.36 13.80
N GLN A 61 -12.09 13.63 12.75
CA GLN A 61 -12.10 12.17 12.76
C GLN A 61 -11.05 11.59 13.72
N PHE A 62 -9.85 12.16 13.74
CA PHE A 62 -8.74 11.75 14.59
C PHE A 62 -9.11 11.77 16.08
N GLU A 63 -9.79 12.83 16.53
CA GLU A 63 -10.26 12.99 17.91
C GLU A 63 -11.27 11.93 18.36
N ARG A 64 -11.93 11.24 17.41
CA ARG A 64 -12.91 10.17 17.73
C ARG A 64 -12.25 8.85 18.11
N TYR A 65 -10.96 8.66 17.84
CA TYR A 65 -10.26 7.42 18.22
C TYR A 65 -9.79 7.48 19.67
N SER A 66 -10.46 6.69 20.53
CA SER A 66 -10.12 6.61 21.96
C SER A 66 -8.97 5.66 22.27
N PHE A 67 -8.75 4.64 21.43
CA PHE A 67 -7.67 3.67 21.62
C PHE A 67 -6.38 4.18 20.98
N GLU A 68 -5.34 4.38 21.79
CA GLU A 68 -4.03 4.89 21.37
C GLU A 68 -3.46 4.14 20.16
N LYS A 69 -3.43 2.79 20.22
CA LYS A 69 -2.96 1.97 19.10
C LYS A 69 -3.68 2.30 17.79
N ARG A 70 -5.03 2.37 17.82
CA ARG A 70 -5.83 2.63 16.62
C ARG A 70 -5.62 4.06 16.12
N ARG A 71 -5.49 5.01 17.04
CA ARG A 71 -5.23 6.42 16.77
C ARG A 71 -3.89 6.61 16.06
N LEU A 72 -2.84 5.94 16.55
CA LEU A 72 -1.50 5.93 15.95
C LEU A 72 -1.47 5.26 14.57
N GLU A 73 -2.10 4.09 14.42
CA GLU A 73 -2.21 3.40 13.13
C GLU A 73 -2.93 4.27 12.09
N TRP A 74 -4.04 4.90 12.47
CA TRP A 74 -4.80 5.76 11.59
C TRP A 74 -4.00 7.02 11.18
N LEU A 75 -3.38 7.70 12.15
CA LEU A 75 -2.58 8.90 11.88
C LEU A 75 -1.38 8.57 10.98
N SER A 76 -0.65 7.51 11.29
CA SER A 76 0.51 7.07 10.52
C SER A 76 0.13 6.72 9.08
N GLY A 77 -0.99 6.01 8.88
CA GLY A 77 -1.49 5.70 7.55
C GLY A 77 -1.84 6.95 6.74
N ARG A 78 -2.45 7.97 7.37
CA ARG A 78 -2.75 9.26 6.73
C ARG A 78 -1.48 10.00 6.34
N ILE A 79 -0.47 10.03 7.21
CA ILE A 79 0.83 10.63 6.91
C ILE A 79 1.47 9.96 5.70
N CYS A 80 1.57 8.62 5.69
CA CYS A 80 2.18 7.91 4.57
C CYS A 80 1.45 8.16 3.25
N ALA A 81 0.12 8.09 3.22
CA ALA A 81 -0.63 8.34 2.00
C ALA A 81 -0.45 9.77 1.49
N LYS A 82 -0.52 10.78 2.37
CA LYS A 82 -0.32 12.17 1.98
C LYS A 82 1.09 12.43 1.50
N GLN A 83 2.10 11.87 2.17
CA GLN A 83 3.49 11.99 1.75
C GLN A 83 3.72 11.37 0.37
N ALA A 84 3.18 10.18 0.13
CA ALA A 84 3.25 9.53 -1.18
C ALA A 84 2.58 10.39 -2.28
N VAL A 85 1.41 10.98 -2.00
CA VAL A 85 0.75 11.90 -2.94
C VAL A 85 1.60 13.14 -3.20
N LEU A 86 2.16 13.77 -2.16
CA LEU A 86 3.01 14.95 -2.31
C LEU A 86 4.26 14.67 -3.14
N GLN A 87 4.93 13.55 -2.89
CA GLN A 87 6.10 13.10 -3.66
C GLN A 87 5.75 12.83 -5.13
N LEU A 88 4.63 12.14 -5.38
CA LEU A 88 4.13 11.90 -6.73
C LEU A 88 3.86 13.20 -7.51
N LEU A 89 3.40 14.25 -6.83
CA LEU A 89 3.13 15.56 -7.45
C LEU A 89 4.39 16.38 -7.70
N ASP A 90 5.38 16.28 -6.81
CA ASP A 90 6.68 16.94 -6.95
C ASP A 90 7.44 16.37 -8.16
N GLU A 91 7.45 15.04 -8.30
CA GLU A 91 8.05 14.34 -9.46
C GLU A 91 7.38 14.69 -10.79
N GLN A 92 6.12 15.12 -10.77
CA GLN A 92 5.39 15.58 -11.96
C GLN A 92 5.77 17.01 -12.37
N GLY A 93 6.59 17.71 -11.57
CA GLY A 93 6.98 19.08 -11.82
C GLY A 93 5.83 20.07 -11.61
N SER A 94 4.91 19.77 -10.69
CA SER A 94 3.78 20.67 -10.42
C SER A 94 4.28 22.03 -9.93
N SER A 95 3.97 23.10 -10.65
CA SER A 95 4.39 24.47 -10.29
C SER A 95 3.76 24.98 -8.99
N LYS A 96 2.74 24.27 -8.47
CA LYS A 96 2.03 24.62 -7.25
C LYS A 96 2.54 23.77 -6.09
N THR A 97 2.98 24.43 -5.02
CA THR A 97 3.37 23.77 -3.78
C THR A 97 2.11 23.36 -3.01
N PHE A 98 1.99 22.06 -2.72
CA PHE A 98 0.94 21.51 -1.86
C PHE A 98 1.42 21.35 -0.44
N ARG A 99 0.55 21.67 0.51
CA ARG A 99 0.74 21.30 1.91
C ARG A 99 -0.04 20.01 2.21
N PRO A 100 0.39 19.22 3.20
CA PRO A 100 -0.34 18.02 3.61
C PRO A 100 -1.83 18.28 3.91
N GLU A 101 -2.16 19.40 4.54
CA GLU A 101 -3.53 19.78 4.87
C GLU A 101 -4.41 20.13 3.66
N ASP A 102 -3.82 20.42 2.49
CA ASP A 102 -4.56 20.67 1.24
C ASP A 102 -5.12 19.38 0.61
N ILE A 103 -4.61 18.22 1.05
CA ILE A 103 -5.03 16.89 0.62
C ILE A 103 -5.95 16.35 1.71
N VAL A 104 -7.18 15.97 1.37
CA VAL A 104 -8.13 15.33 2.28
C VAL A 104 -8.29 13.88 1.85
N ILE A 105 -8.19 12.93 2.78
CA ILE A 105 -8.44 11.52 2.49
C ILE A 105 -9.78 11.09 3.08
N TYR A 106 -10.72 10.79 2.19
CA TYR A 106 -12.01 10.21 2.51
C TYR A 106 -11.96 8.68 2.38
N ASN A 107 -13.01 8.01 2.85
CA ASN A 107 -13.23 6.59 2.61
C ASN A 107 -14.54 6.42 1.85
N SER A 108 -14.54 5.60 0.80
CA SER A 108 -15.74 5.20 0.09
C SER A 108 -16.65 4.34 0.99
N PRO A 109 -17.90 4.04 0.58
CA PRO A 109 -18.76 3.11 1.30
C PRO A 109 -18.15 1.71 1.50
N SER A 110 -17.24 1.27 0.62
CA SER A 110 -16.50 0.01 0.77
C SER A 110 -15.31 0.11 1.74
N GLY A 111 -15.03 1.30 2.28
CA GLY A 111 -13.90 1.58 3.14
C GLY A 111 -12.61 1.92 2.39
N ARG A 112 -12.59 1.85 1.05
CA ARG A 112 -11.41 2.23 0.24
C ARG A 112 -11.07 3.71 0.44
N PRO A 113 -9.83 4.09 0.79
CA PRO A 113 -9.45 5.48 0.88
C PRO A 113 -9.33 6.11 -0.51
N PHE A 114 -9.75 7.38 -0.65
CA PHE A 114 -9.53 8.16 -1.86
C PHE A 114 -9.16 9.61 -1.50
N VAL A 115 -8.36 10.23 -2.36
CA VAL A 115 -7.89 11.60 -2.17
C VAL A 115 -8.88 12.59 -2.77
N GLN A 116 -9.07 13.72 -2.10
CA GLN A 116 -9.78 14.87 -2.63
C GLN A 116 -9.06 16.14 -2.20
N THR A 117 -9.17 17.19 -3.01
CA THR A 117 -8.62 18.50 -2.67
C THR A 117 -9.59 19.58 -3.13
N SER A 118 -9.81 20.59 -2.28
CA SER A 118 -10.69 21.74 -2.59
C SER A 118 -10.06 22.73 -3.55
N SER A 119 -8.78 22.56 -3.90
CA SER A 119 -7.92 23.65 -4.34
C SER A 119 -7.40 23.51 -5.79
N LEU A 120 -7.90 22.58 -6.62
CA LEU A 120 -7.16 22.14 -7.81
C LEU A 120 -7.92 21.62 -9.06
N PRO A 121 -7.22 21.58 -10.23
CA PRO A 121 -7.74 21.14 -11.52
C PRO A 121 -7.94 19.61 -11.65
N VAL A 122 -8.69 19.21 -12.68
CA VAL A 122 -9.22 17.88 -13.03
C VAL A 122 -8.18 16.73 -13.04
N SER A 123 -6.88 17.01 -13.20
CA SER A 123 -5.83 15.99 -13.32
C SER A 123 -5.52 15.19 -12.03
N PHE A 124 -6.20 15.48 -10.92
CA PHE A 124 -6.10 14.72 -9.67
C PHE A 124 -7.11 13.57 -9.57
N GLU A 125 -8.13 13.52 -10.44
CA GLU A 125 -9.14 12.44 -10.45
C GLU A 125 -8.50 11.05 -10.73
N ASP A 126 -7.30 11.04 -11.32
CA ASP A 126 -6.58 9.82 -11.66
C ASP A 126 -5.66 9.31 -10.55
N ILE A 127 -5.38 10.10 -9.50
CA ILE A 127 -4.55 9.64 -8.37
C ILE A 127 -5.36 8.72 -7.47
N ASP A 128 -4.93 7.48 -7.37
CA ASP A 128 -5.44 6.53 -6.41
C ASP A 128 -4.38 6.23 -5.34
N ILE A 129 -4.86 5.82 -4.16
CA ILE A 129 -4.00 5.57 -3.00
C ILE A 129 -4.31 4.23 -2.34
N SER A 130 -3.31 3.69 -1.66
CA SER A 130 -3.45 2.51 -0.82
C SER A 130 -2.71 2.71 0.49
N ILE A 131 -3.27 2.19 1.59
CA ILE A 131 -2.72 2.32 2.94
C ILE A 131 -2.63 0.93 3.56
N SER A 132 -1.55 0.66 4.29
CA SER A 132 -1.45 -0.50 5.16
C SER A 132 -0.69 -0.15 6.45
N HIS A 133 -0.94 -0.90 7.52
CA HIS A 133 -0.24 -0.75 8.78
C HIS A 133 -0.14 -2.09 9.50
N SER A 134 1.00 -2.36 10.13
CA SER A 134 1.19 -3.56 10.94
C SER A 134 2.26 -3.32 11.99
N HIS A 135 1.93 -3.62 13.26
CA HIS A 135 2.85 -3.64 14.41
C HIS A 135 3.87 -2.50 14.40
N GLY A 136 3.39 -1.25 14.47
CA GLY A 136 4.29 -0.09 14.58
C GLY A 136 4.94 0.33 13.26
N LYS A 137 4.45 -0.15 12.11
CA LYS A 137 4.78 0.38 10.78
C LYS A 137 3.52 0.75 10.02
N ALA A 138 3.60 1.77 9.18
CA ALA A 138 2.55 2.16 8.25
C ALA A 138 3.14 2.47 6.87
N ALA A 139 2.43 2.12 5.81
CA ALA A 139 2.85 2.32 4.44
C ALA A 139 1.72 2.95 3.62
N GLY A 140 2.10 3.79 2.67
CA GLY A 140 1.24 4.48 1.73
C GLY A 140 1.80 4.37 0.32
N LEU A 141 0.94 4.07 -0.63
CA LEU A 141 1.23 4.06 -2.07
C LEU A 141 0.29 5.03 -2.76
N ALA A 142 0.81 5.86 -3.67
CA ALA A 142 0.03 6.73 -4.54
C ALA A 142 0.45 6.53 -5.99
N GLY A 143 -0.49 6.55 -6.94
CA GLY A 143 -0.19 6.38 -8.36
C GLY A 143 -1.39 6.65 -9.26
N HIS A 144 -1.17 6.63 -10.58
CA HIS A 144 -2.22 6.88 -11.59
C HIS A 144 -3.04 5.65 -12.00
N GLY A 145 -2.70 4.48 -11.46
CA GLY A 145 -3.49 3.25 -11.56
C GLY A 145 -4.11 2.90 -10.22
N TYR A 146 -4.97 1.89 -10.19
CA TYR A 146 -5.50 1.35 -8.96
C TYR A 146 -4.38 0.73 -8.12
N CYS A 147 -4.14 1.30 -6.94
CA CYS A 147 -3.04 1.01 -6.05
C CYS A 147 -3.44 0.00 -4.97
N GLY A 148 -2.48 -0.85 -4.65
CA GLY A 148 -2.52 -1.85 -3.60
C GLY A 148 -1.17 -1.94 -2.91
N ILE A 149 -1.15 -1.63 -1.61
CA ILE A 149 0.02 -1.85 -0.75
C ILE A 149 -0.39 -2.65 0.46
N ASP A 150 0.41 -3.63 0.86
CA ASP A 150 0.21 -4.29 2.14
C ASP A 150 1.53 -4.53 2.89
N ILE A 151 1.50 -4.35 4.21
CA ILE A 151 2.61 -4.64 5.12
C ILE A 151 2.11 -5.57 6.23
N GLN A 152 2.86 -6.62 6.51
CA GLN A 152 2.47 -7.63 7.49
C GLN A 152 3.64 -7.97 8.41
N TYR A 153 3.42 -7.87 9.72
CA TYR A 153 4.30 -8.45 10.71
C TYR A 153 4.16 -9.98 10.69
N LEU A 154 5.29 -10.65 10.51
CA LEU A 154 5.37 -12.10 10.37
C LEU A 154 5.28 -12.76 11.75
N ASN A 155 4.21 -13.53 11.96
CA ASN A 155 4.01 -14.30 13.18
C ASN A 155 3.22 -15.58 12.92
N GLY A 156 3.16 -16.46 13.91
CA GLY A 156 2.51 -17.77 13.78
C GLY A 156 1.00 -17.75 13.52
N ALA A 157 0.34 -16.58 13.47
CA ALA A 157 -1.06 -16.51 13.03
C ALA A 157 -1.21 -16.87 11.54
N LEU A 158 -0.19 -16.64 10.71
CA LEU A 158 -0.19 -16.98 9.29
C LEU A 158 -0.40 -18.49 9.07
N PHE A 159 0.30 -19.33 9.84
CA PHE A 159 0.10 -20.79 9.80
C PHE A 159 -1.34 -21.20 10.14
N LYS A 160 -1.98 -20.53 11.11
CA LYS A 160 -3.33 -20.88 11.58
C LYS A 160 -4.41 -20.62 10.53
N VAL A 161 -4.16 -19.69 9.61
CA VAL A 161 -5.11 -19.31 8.57
C VAL A 161 -4.65 -19.68 7.17
N ARG A 162 -3.54 -20.44 7.04
CA ARG A 162 -2.91 -20.83 5.78
C ARG A 162 -3.92 -21.31 4.75
N ASP A 163 -4.75 -22.29 5.11
CA ASP A 163 -5.68 -22.94 4.17
C ASP A 163 -6.80 -21.98 3.69
N ARG A 164 -6.91 -20.77 4.26
CA ARG A 164 -7.82 -19.72 3.78
C ARG A 164 -7.26 -18.91 2.61
N TYR A 165 -5.96 -18.98 2.36
CA TYR A 165 -5.30 -18.14 1.35
C TYR A 165 -4.17 -18.81 0.58
N CYS A 166 -3.68 -19.97 1.00
CA CYS A 166 -2.61 -20.72 0.34
C CYS A 166 -3.09 -22.13 0.06
N SER A 167 -3.12 -22.52 -1.22
CA SER A 167 -3.30 -23.92 -1.60
C SER A 167 -1.98 -24.69 -1.57
N ASP A 168 -2.04 -26.03 -1.62
CA ASP A 168 -0.84 -26.88 -1.69
C ASP A 168 -0.01 -26.61 -2.97
N ILE A 169 -0.67 -26.23 -4.07
CA ILE A 169 0.01 -25.87 -5.32
C ILE A 169 0.79 -24.57 -5.14
N GLU A 170 0.18 -23.56 -4.51
CA GLU A 170 0.85 -22.29 -4.23
C GLU A 170 2.00 -22.47 -3.24
N MET A 171 1.84 -23.35 -2.24
CA MET A 171 2.91 -23.71 -1.32
C MET A 171 4.09 -24.38 -2.05
N ALA A 172 3.80 -25.26 -3.03
CA ALA A 172 4.84 -25.88 -3.83
C ALA A 172 5.62 -24.86 -4.67
N ILE A 173 4.95 -23.84 -5.22
CA ILE A 173 5.58 -22.74 -5.96
C ILE A 173 6.43 -21.87 -5.02
N LEU A 174 5.93 -21.57 -3.82
CA LEU A 174 6.66 -20.75 -2.84
C LEU A 174 7.93 -21.42 -2.32
N ASN A 175 8.08 -22.74 -2.44
CA ASN A 175 9.33 -23.42 -2.09
C ASN A 175 10.53 -23.00 -2.96
N ASP A 176 10.29 -22.34 -4.10
CA ASP A 176 11.35 -21.74 -4.91
C ASP A 176 11.91 -20.44 -4.29
N VAL A 177 11.20 -19.86 -3.31
CA VAL A 177 11.70 -18.73 -2.50
C VAL A 177 12.63 -19.25 -1.42
N SER A 178 13.89 -18.79 -1.44
CA SER A 178 14.93 -19.15 -0.47
C SER A 178 14.72 -18.45 0.89
N ALA A 179 13.62 -18.79 1.57
CA ALA A 179 13.26 -18.30 2.90
C ALA A 179 12.52 -19.40 3.70
N ASP A 180 12.26 -19.15 4.98
CA ASP A 180 11.44 -20.07 5.77
C ASP A 180 9.95 -20.00 5.39
N GLU A 181 9.18 -21.02 5.81
CA GLU A 181 7.75 -21.12 5.50
C GLU A 181 6.96 -19.91 6.01
N LEU A 182 7.35 -19.30 7.13
CA LEU A 182 6.66 -18.13 7.67
C LEU A 182 6.81 -16.92 6.74
N VAL A 183 8.02 -16.69 6.22
CA VAL A 183 8.30 -15.65 5.24
C VAL A 183 7.57 -15.93 3.94
N GLN A 184 7.64 -17.15 3.41
CA GLN A 184 6.95 -17.57 2.19
C GLN A 184 5.44 -17.29 2.28
N LEU A 185 4.81 -17.74 3.37
CA LEU A 185 3.40 -17.49 3.67
C LEU A 185 3.09 -16.01 3.86
N GLY A 186 4.03 -15.26 4.43
CA GLY A 186 3.96 -13.81 4.59
C GLY A 186 3.94 -13.07 3.25
N LEU A 187 4.86 -13.41 2.34
CA LEU A 187 4.94 -12.82 1.00
C LEU A 187 3.66 -13.08 0.21
N LEU A 188 3.14 -14.32 0.24
CA LEU A 188 1.86 -14.65 -0.40
C LEU A 188 0.71 -13.83 0.19
N TRP A 189 0.67 -13.69 1.52
CA TRP A 189 -0.37 -12.93 2.21
C TRP A 189 -0.37 -11.46 1.76
N VAL A 190 0.77 -10.77 1.88
CA VAL A 190 0.84 -9.34 1.52
C VAL A 190 0.57 -9.15 0.04
N ALA A 191 1.01 -10.08 -0.82
CA ALA A 191 0.76 -9.98 -2.25
C ALA A 191 -0.74 -10.08 -2.58
N LYS A 192 -1.45 -11.05 -2.01
CA LYS A 192 -2.89 -11.20 -2.20
C LYS A 192 -3.67 -10.03 -1.61
N GLU A 193 -3.28 -9.50 -0.44
CA GLU A 193 -3.89 -8.30 0.12
C GLU A 193 -3.68 -7.05 -0.76
N ALA A 194 -2.47 -6.87 -1.31
CA ALA A 194 -2.20 -5.79 -2.25
C ALA A 194 -3.11 -5.90 -3.50
N ILE A 195 -3.27 -7.09 -4.09
CA ILE A 195 -4.21 -7.31 -5.20
C ILE A 195 -5.65 -6.98 -4.78
N ARG A 196 -6.12 -7.49 -3.63
CA ARG A 196 -7.48 -7.21 -3.13
C ARG A 196 -7.73 -5.72 -2.98
N LYS A 197 -6.72 -4.97 -2.52
CA LYS A 197 -6.79 -3.51 -2.46
C LYS A 197 -6.95 -2.92 -3.85
N CYS A 198 -6.16 -3.30 -4.86
CA CYS A 198 -6.37 -2.82 -6.23
C CYS A 198 -7.80 -3.09 -6.74
N LEU A 199 -8.29 -4.33 -6.57
CA LEU A 199 -9.57 -4.78 -7.13
C LEU A 199 -10.81 -4.28 -6.38
N SER A 200 -10.64 -3.80 -5.14
CA SER A 200 -11.74 -3.33 -4.27
C SER A 200 -12.58 -2.19 -4.85
N VAL A 201 -12.11 -1.51 -5.90
CA VAL A 201 -12.91 -0.53 -6.67
C VAL A 201 -14.10 -1.18 -7.37
N ILE A 202 -13.98 -2.43 -7.80
CA ILE A 202 -15.07 -3.18 -8.44
C ILE A 202 -15.67 -4.18 -7.45
N LYS A 203 -14.84 -5.06 -6.91
CA LYS A 203 -15.24 -6.13 -5.99
C LYS A 203 -14.03 -6.60 -5.20
N ILE A 204 -14.23 -6.83 -3.91
CA ILE A 204 -13.20 -7.48 -3.08
C ILE A 204 -13.05 -8.94 -3.54
N ALA A 205 -11.88 -9.28 -4.06
CA ALA A 205 -11.53 -10.64 -4.44
C ALA A 205 -11.38 -11.54 -3.20
N GLY A 206 -11.81 -12.79 -3.32
CA GLY A 206 -11.47 -13.83 -2.36
C GLY A 206 -10.00 -14.26 -2.52
N PHE A 207 -9.34 -14.65 -1.43
CA PHE A 207 -7.92 -15.06 -1.49
C PHE A 207 -7.65 -16.23 -2.45
N LEU A 208 -8.57 -17.19 -2.50
CA LEU A 208 -8.46 -18.36 -3.39
C LEU A 208 -8.89 -18.07 -4.83
N GLU A 209 -9.49 -16.89 -5.09
CA GLU A 209 -9.83 -16.42 -6.45
C GLU A 209 -8.61 -15.80 -7.17
N MET A 210 -7.46 -15.71 -6.49
CA MET A 210 -6.20 -15.21 -7.04
C MET A 210 -5.15 -16.30 -6.82
N ARG A 211 -4.78 -16.99 -7.90
CA ARG A 211 -3.89 -18.16 -7.83
C ARG A 211 -2.48 -17.77 -8.22
N LEU A 212 -1.52 -17.97 -7.32
CA LEU A 212 -0.10 -17.84 -7.65
C LEU A 212 0.25 -18.87 -8.74
N ASP A 213 0.84 -18.41 -9.85
CA ASP A 213 1.28 -19.29 -10.95
C ASP A 213 2.80 -19.43 -11.01
N GLN A 214 3.53 -18.38 -10.62
CA GLN A 214 4.98 -18.33 -10.67
C GLN A 214 5.53 -17.34 -9.65
N VAL A 215 6.74 -17.63 -9.15
CA VAL A 215 7.59 -16.67 -8.47
C VAL A 215 8.85 -16.44 -9.32
N SER A 216 9.28 -15.19 -9.42
CA SER A 216 10.58 -14.84 -9.99
C SER A 216 11.35 -13.95 -9.02
N GLU A 217 12.67 -14.00 -9.09
CA GLU A 217 13.56 -13.13 -8.32
C GLU A 217 14.09 -12.02 -9.24
N GLU A 218 14.03 -10.79 -8.76
CA GLU A 218 14.54 -9.61 -9.44
C GLU A 218 15.49 -8.88 -8.49
N GLN A 219 16.79 -9.00 -8.79
CA GLN A 219 17.87 -8.61 -7.87
C GLN A 219 17.82 -9.43 -6.56
N GLU A 220 17.21 -8.89 -5.50
CA GLU A 220 17.01 -9.53 -4.20
C GLU A 220 15.52 -9.54 -3.79
N PHE A 221 14.63 -9.10 -4.69
CA PHE A 221 13.21 -8.96 -4.45
C PHE A 221 12.43 -10.05 -5.18
N HIS A 222 11.23 -10.36 -4.69
CA HIS A 222 10.41 -11.42 -5.25
C HIS A 222 9.22 -10.82 -5.98
N VAL A 223 9.02 -11.24 -7.23
CA VAL A 223 7.82 -10.93 -8.01
C VAL A 223 6.94 -12.17 -8.02
N LEU A 224 5.77 -12.05 -7.41
CA LEU A 224 4.75 -13.09 -7.40
C LEU A 224 3.76 -12.80 -8.54
N HIS A 225 3.58 -13.78 -9.43
CA HIS A 225 2.69 -13.69 -10.55
C HIS A 225 1.39 -14.44 -10.24
N PHE A 226 0.25 -13.84 -10.57
CA PHE A 226 -1.06 -14.37 -10.23
C PHE A 226 -1.94 -14.46 -11.45
N GLN A 227 -2.68 -15.57 -11.54
CA GLN A 227 -3.82 -15.72 -12.41
C GLN A 227 -5.10 -15.43 -11.62
N PRO A 228 -5.80 -14.33 -11.93
CA PRO A 228 -7.14 -14.10 -11.39
C PRO A 228 -8.12 -15.12 -11.97
N ASP A 229 -9.11 -15.50 -11.17
CA ASP A 229 -10.23 -16.29 -11.66
C ASP A 229 -11.15 -15.49 -12.59
N LEU A 230 -12.12 -16.17 -13.22
CA LEU A 230 -12.99 -15.61 -14.26
C LEU A 230 -13.68 -14.29 -13.89
N SER A 231 -13.99 -14.07 -12.61
CA SER A 231 -14.58 -12.82 -12.11
C SER A 231 -13.69 -11.59 -12.36
N PHE A 232 -12.38 -11.80 -12.49
CA PHE A 232 -11.36 -10.79 -12.70
C PHE A 232 -10.51 -11.04 -13.95
N ALA A 233 -10.88 -11.99 -14.82
CA ALA A 233 -10.08 -12.37 -16.00
C ALA A 233 -9.68 -11.17 -16.90
N ARG A 234 -10.47 -10.09 -16.90
CA ARG A 234 -10.15 -8.85 -17.63
C ARG A 234 -8.86 -8.16 -17.17
N THR A 235 -8.39 -8.43 -15.95
CA THR A 235 -7.12 -7.86 -15.47
C THR A 235 -5.92 -8.46 -16.18
N GLY A 236 -6.10 -9.63 -16.81
CA GLY A 236 -4.98 -10.48 -17.19
C GLY A 236 -4.18 -10.97 -15.98
N PRO A 237 -3.01 -11.57 -16.22
CA PRO A 237 -2.05 -11.91 -15.17
C PRO A 237 -1.65 -10.66 -14.38
N LEU A 238 -1.49 -10.82 -13.07
CA LEU A 238 -1.10 -9.75 -12.15
C LEU A 238 0.28 -10.05 -11.58
N SER A 239 1.21 -9.11 -11.69
CA SER A 239 2.52 -9.20 -11.04
C SER A 239 2.52 -8.33 -9.79
N VAL A 240 3.02 -8.87 -8.69
CA VAL A 240 3.11 -8.20 -7.40
C VAL A 240 4.55 -8.23 -6.93
N LEU A 241 5.15 -7.05 -6.78
CA LEU A 241 6.50 -6.92 -6.25
C LEU A 241 6.44 -7.02 -4.73
N THR A 242 7.30 -7.86 -4.15
CA THR A 242 7.32 -8.15 -2.72
C THR A 242 8.73 -8.13 -2.17
N HIS A 243 8.83 -7.80 -0.89
CA HIS A 243 10.07 -7.80 -0.14
C HIS A 243 9.81 -8.20 1.32
N PHE A 244 10.80 -8.76 1.99
CA PHE A 244 10.77 -8.99 3.42
C PHE A 244 12.08 -8.53 4.05
N ASP A 245 11.99 -7.98 5.25
CA ASP A 245 13.14 -7.65 6.06
C ASP A 245 12.79 -7.84 7.55
N GLY A 246 13.67 -8.53 8.27
CA GLY A 246 13.46 -8.89 9.66
C GLY A 246 12.13 -9.62 9.87
N SER A 247 11.21 -8.98 10.58
CA SER A 247 9.90 -9.56 10.93
C SER A 247 8.74 -9.00 10.10
N TYR A 248 9.01 -8.40 8.94
CA TYR A 248 7.96 -7.82 8.10
C TYR A 248 8.08 -8.28 6.65
N ALA A 249 6.93 -8.47 6.01
CA ALA A 249 6.80 -8.53 4.56
C ALA A 249 6.02 -7.31 4.05
N ILE A 250 6.30 -6.87 2.83
CA ILE A 250 5.62 -5.78 2.15
C ILE A 250 5.38 -6.14 0.68
N ALA A 251 4.26 -5.70 0.11
CA ALA A 251 3.90 -5.91 -1.28
C ALA A 251 3.34 -4.66 -1.94
N PHE A 252 3.58 -4.54 -3.25
CA PHE A 252 3.15 -3.45 -4.11
C PHE A 252 2.49 -3.99 -5.37
N CYS A 253 1.28 -3.52 -5.65
CA CYS A 253 0.53 -3.86 -6.85
C CYS A 253 -0.12 -2.60 -7.42
N THR A 254 -0.11 -2.48 -8.75
CA THR A 254 -0.93 -1.51 -9.47
C THR A 254 -1.60 -2.17 -10.65
N ILE A 255 -2.84 -1.77 -10.90
CA ILE A 255 -3.58 -2.15 -12.11
C ILE A 255 -3.90 -0.86 -12.86
N SER A 256 -3.59 -0.81 -14.15
CA SER A 256 -3.88 0.38 -14.96
C SER A 256 -5.40 0.64 -15.00
N ARG A 257 -5.78 1.90 -15.11
CA ARG A 257 -7.20 2.29 -15.19
C ARG A 257 -7.84 1.72 -16.44
N GLU A 258 -7.13 1.71 -17.56
CA GLU A 258 -7.62 1.14 -18.83
C GLU A 258 -8.02 -0.33 -18.68
N THR A 259 -7.28 -1.09 -17.88
CA THR A 259 -7.55 -2.51 -17.64
C THR A 259 -8.86 -2.75 -16.86
N LEU A 260 -9.22 -1.86 -15.93
CA LEU A 260 -10.39 -2.04 -15.07
C LEU A 260 -11.60 -1.20 -15.49
N ASP A 261 -11.38 -0.04 -16.13
CA ASP A 261 -12.41 0.93 -16.52
C ASP A 261 -12.95 0.67 -17.94
N ALA A 262 -12.34 -0.23 -18.71
CA ALA A 262 -12.85 -0.70 -20.00
C ALA A 262 -14.13 -1.56 -19.87
N ARG A 263 -15.15 -1.08 -19.15
CA ARG A 263 -16.47 -0.65 -19.68
C ARG A 263 -17.46 -0.40 -18.54
N ALA A 264 -17.64 0.88 -18.20
CA ALA A 264 -18.95 1.43 -17.87
C ALA A 264 -19.74 1.85 -19.15
N ALA A 265 -19.38 1.30 -20.32
CA ALA A 265 -19.94 1.63 -21.63
C ALA A 265 -20.47 0.39 -22.37
#